data_AF-A0A961JMS0-F1
#
_entry.id   AF-A0A961JMS0-F1
#
_cell.length_a   1.000
_cell.length_b   1.000
_cell.length_c   1.000
_cell.angle_alpha   90.00
_cell.angle_beta   90.00
_cell.angle_gamma   90.00
#
_symmetry.space_group_name_H-M   'P 1'
#
loop_
_entity.id
_entity.type
_entity.pdbx_description
1 polymer ?
#
loop_
_entity_poly.entity_id
_entity_poly.type
_entity_poly.pdbx_seq_one_letter_code
_entity_poly.pdbx_strand_id
1 'polypeptide(L)' 'MSHNPVRPWRSIARRKSRQIMVGRVPVGGDAPISVQTMTNTLTTDVAATIAQVQRAAEAGADIVRISVPDEASSKALKEI' A
#
# COMPACT_ATOMS: atom_id res chain seq x y z
N MET A 1 -4.51 -25.75 15.02
CA MET A 1 -5.23 -24.46 15.15
C MET A 1 -6.46 -24.71 16.01
N SER A 2 -6.53 -24.15 17.21
CA SER A 2 -7.70 -24.30 18.07
C SER A 2 -8.80 -23.36 17.58
N HIS A 3 -9.76 -23.89 16.82
CA HIS A 3 -11.00 -23.16 16.55
C HIS A 3 -11.70 -22.97 17.90
N ASN A 4 -11.67 -21.75 18.44
CA ASN A 4 -12.38 -21.42 19.68
C ASN A 4 -13.90 -21.46 19.38
N PRO A 5 -14.64 -22.47 19.88
CA PRO A 5 -16.04 -22.66 19.52
C PRO A 5 -16.96 -21.57 20.09
N VAL A 6 -16.49 -20.82 21.11
CA VAL A 6 -17.27 -19.78 21.78
C VAL A 6 -17.26 -18.46 21.00
N ARG A 7 -16.16 -18.16 20.29
CA ARG A 7 -16.01 -16.91 19.50
C ARG A 7 -15.24 -17.17 18.20
N PRO A 8 -15.85 -17.86 17.21
CA PRO A 8 -15.17 -18.26 15.98
C PRO A 8 -14.49 -17.09 15.25
N TRP A 9 -15.07 -15.90 15.31
CA TRP A 9 -14.56 -14.68 14.67
C TRP A 9 -13.25 -14.15 15.26
N ARG A 10 -12.82 -14.60 16.46
CA ARG A 10 -11.53 -14.23 17.04
C ARG A 10 -10.35 -14.99 16.43
N SER A 11 -10.62 -16.11 15.75
CA SER A 11 -9.61 -16.89 15.05
C SER A 11 -9.63 -16.51 13.57
N ILE A 12 -8.69 -15.67 13.13
CA ILE A 12 -8.61 -15.24 11.74
C ILE A 12 -7.72 -16.20 10.96
N ALA A 13 -8.34 -17.05 10.14
CA ALA A 13 -7.62 -17.83 9.13
C ALA A 13 -7.42 -16.96 7.88
N ARG A 14 -6.16 -16.61 7.56
CA ARG A 14 -5.87 -15.85 6.35
C ARG A 14 -6.18 -16.68 5.11
N ARG A 15 -6.84 -16.07 4.12
CA ARG A 15 -7.11 -16.71 2.82
C ARG A 15 -5.80 -17.11 2.14
N LYS A 16 -5.70 -18.35 1.67
CA LYS A 16 -4.61 -18.78 0.79
C LYS A 16 -4.66 -17.99 -0.52
N SER A 17 -3.58 -17.31 -0.84
CA SER A 17 -3.44 -16.50 -2.05
C SER A 17 -2.07 -16.70 -2.68
N ARG A 18 -1.96 -16.46 -3.99
CA ARG A 18 -0.67 -16.40 -4.67
C ARG A 18 0.11 -15.19 -4.14
N GLN A 19 1.39 -15.37 -3.82
CA GLN A 19 2.28 -14.26 -3.51
C GLN A 19 2.72 -13.55 -4.79
N ILE A 20 2.72 -12.22 -4.76
CA ILE A 20 3.24 -11.35 -5.81
C ILE A 20 4.22 -10.34 -5.22
N MET A 21 5.00 -9.66 -6.06
CA MET A 21 5.89 -8.59 -5.66
C MET A 21 5.37 -7.25 -6.20
N VAL A 22 5.24 -6.25 -5.32
CA VAL A 22 5.02 -4.84 -5.68
C VAL A 22 6.32 -4.10 -5.41
N GLY A 23 7.13 -3.93 -6.45
CA GLY A 23 8.52 -3.52 -6.28
C GLY A 23 9.28 -4.54 -5.42
N ARG A 24 9.71 -4.13 -4.22
CA ARG A 24 10.40 -5.01 -3.25
C ARG A 24 9.46 -5.57 -2.16
N VAL A 25 8.18 -5.18 -2.15
CA VAL A 25 7.22 -5.58 -1.11
C VAL A 25 6.48 -6.85 -1.53
N PRO A 26 6.58 -7.96 -0.77
CA PRO A 26 5.80 -9.17 -1.04
C PRO A 26 4.34 -8.98 -0.56
N VAL A 27 3.37 -9.36 -1.41
CA VAL A 27 1.93 -9.26 -1.10
C VAL A 27 1.25 -10.59 -1.34
N GLY A 28 0.48 -11.05 -0.35
CA GLY A 28 -0.23 -12.34 -0.39
C GLY A 28 0.63 -13.53 0.07
N GLY A 29 0.07 -14.73 -0.02
CA GLY A 29 0.68 -15.94 0.54
C GLY A 29 0.92 -15.82 2.04
N ASP A 30 2.13 -16.17 2.46
CA ASP A 30 2.57 -16.14 3.86
C ASP A 30 3.25 -14.81 4.25
N ALA A 31 3.42 -13.87 3.31
CA ALA A 31 4.00 -12.55 3.57
C ALA A 31 3.15 -11.75 4.58
N PRO A 32 3.74 -10.86 5.42
CA PRO A 32 2.96 -9.98 6.29
C PRO A 32 1.89 -9.17 5.54
N ILE A 33 0.83 -8.71 6.24
CA ILE A 33 -0.13 -7.78 5.61
C ILE A 33 0.57 -6.45 5.44
N SER A 34 0.83 -6.06 4.20
CA SER A 34 1.41 -4.76 3.85
C SER A 34 0.42 -3.63 4.09
N VAL A 35 0.89 -2.53 4.66
CA VAL A 35 0.13 -1.28 4.85
C VAL A 35 0.27 -0.42 3.59
N GLN A 36 -0.86 -0.07 2.99
CA GLN A 36 -0.91 0.82 1.85
C GLN A 36 -1.66 2.11 2.20
N THR A 37 -1.19 3.24 1.68
CA THR A 37 -1.93 4.51 1.70
C THR A 37 -1.99 5.16 0.31
N MET A 38 -2.64 6.32 0.21
CA MET A 38 -2.73 7.12 -1.00
C MET A 38 -2.41 8.58 -0.71
N THR A 39 -1.69 9.25 -1.61
CA THR A 39 -1.49 10.70 -1.54
C THR A 39 -2.80 11.46 -1.78
N ASN A 40 -2.87 12.69 -1.28
CA ASN A 40 -3.99 13.60 -1.54
C ASN A 40 -3.54 14.96 -2.09
N THR A 41 -2.26 15.11 -2.40
CA THR A 41 -1.71 16.22 -3.19
C THR A 41 -2.15 16.13 -4.65
N LEU A 42 -2.09 17.26 -5.36
CA LEU A 42 -2.16 17.24 -6.81
C LEU A 42 -0.89 16.57 -7.34
N THR A 43 -1.03 15.53 -8.15
CA THR A 43 0.11 14.76 -8.67
C THR A 43 1.07 15.61 -9.50
N THR A 44 0.58 16.68 -10.12
CA THR A 44 1.38 17.66 -10.84
C THR A 44 2.25 18.54 -9.93
N ASP A 45 1.94 18.60 -8.63
CA ASP A 45 2.83 19.17 -7.61
C ASP A 45 3.78 18.08 -7.10
N VAL A 46 4.87 17.92 -7.84
CA VAL A 46 5.91 16.90 -7.61
C VAL A 46 6.50 17.03 -6.21
N ALA A 47 6.87 18.24 -5.80
CA ALA A 47 7.52 18.48 -4.52
C ALA A 47 6.60 18.13 -3.34
N ALA A 48 5.33 18.57 -3.39
CA ALA A 48 4.37 18.24 -2.35
C ALA A 48 4.09 16.72 -2.30
N THR A 49 4.00 16.07 -3.46
CA THR A 49 3.75 14.62 -3.56
C THR A 49 4.92 13.82 -3.00
N ILE A 50 6.16 14.13 -3.36
CA ILE A 50 7.37 13.49 -2.79
C ILE A 50 7.41 13.67 -1.27
N ALA A 51 7.19 14.89 -0.78
CA ALA A 51 7.19 15.16 0.65
C ALA A 51 6.12 14.36 1.39
N GLN A 52 4.93 14.18 0.79
CA GLN A 52 3.88 13.34 1.39
C GLN A 52 4.24 11.84 1.36
N VAL A 53 4.83 11.35 0.28
CA VAL A 53 5.30 9.96 0.16
C VAL A 53 6.35 9.66 1.24
N GLN A 54 7.30 10.57 1.47
CA GLN A 54 8.31 10.42 2.52
C GLN A 54 7.69 10.35 3.90
N ARG A 55 6.76 11.26 4.24
CA ARG A 55 6.04 11.22 5.52
C ARG A 55 5.24 9.93 5.71
N ALA A 56 4.63 9.41 4.64
CA ALA A 56 3.91 8.15 4.69
C ALA A 56 4.85 6.96 4.96
N ALA A 57 6.01 6.94 4.32
CA ALA A 57 7.04 5.93 4.57
C ALA A 57 7.57 5.99 6.00
N GLU A 58 7.85 7.19 6.52
CA GLU A 58 8.26 7.39 7.93
C GLU A 58 7.19 6.93 8.93
N ALA A 59 5.91 7.08 8.60
CA ALA A 59 4.80 6.58 9.39
C ALA A 59 4.59 5.06 9.29
N GLY A 60 5.35 4.36 8.44
CA GLY A 60 5.31 2.91 8.30
C GLY A 60 4.43 2.38 7.15
N ALA A 61 4.12 3.21 6.14
CA ALA A 61 3.47 2.70 4.93
C ALA A 61 4.47 1.90 4.08
N ASP A 62 4.10 0.67 3.70
CA ASP A 62 4.90 -0.18 2.80
C ASP A 62 4.74 0.23 1.34
N ILE A 63 3.53 0.69 0.96
CA ILE A 63 3.16 1.04 -0.41
C ILE A 63 2.38 2.36 -0.40
N VAL A 64 2.74 3.28 -1.30
CA VAL A 64 2.00 4.54 -1.50
C VAL A 64 1.42 4.58 -2.91
N ARG A 65 0.11 4.83 -3.02
CA ARG A 65 -0.59 5.05 -4.29
C ARG A 65 -0.66 6.54 -4.60
N ILE A 66 -0.45 6.89 -5.87
CA ILE A 66 -0.58 8.25 -6.38
C ILE A 66 -1.65 8.26 -7.47
N SER A 67 -2.51 9.28 -7.48
CA SER A 67 -3.58 9.42 -8.46
C SER A 67 -3.03 9.85 -9.83
N VAL A 68 -3.57 9.31 -10.91
CA VAL A 68 -3.17 9.68 -12.28
C VAL A 68 -4.43 9.91 -13.12
N PRO A 69 -5.17 11.01 -12.89
CA PRO A 69 -6.44 11.26 -13.59
C PRO A 69 -6.25 11.78 -15.03
N ASP A 70 -5.11 12.38 -15.34
CA ASP A 70 -4.85 13.05 -16.62
C ASP A 70 -3.40 12.85 -17.13
N GLU A 71 -3.15 13.33 -18.34
CA GLU A 71 -1.85 13.22 -19.00
C GLU A 71 -0.76 14.01 -18.25
N ALA A 72 -1.09 15.17 -17.69
CA ALA A 72 -0.14 15.97 -16.92
C ALA A 72 0.33 15.23 -15.67
N SER A 73 -0.59 14.57 -14.96
CA SER A 73 -0.31 13.71 -13.81
C SER A 73 0.57 12.52 -14.21
N SER A 74 0.33 11.95 -15.41
CA SER A 74 1.13 10.84 -15.93
C SER A 74 2.57 11.27 -16.23
N LYS A 75 2.76 12.47 -16.78
CA LYS A 75 4.09 13.05 -17.04
C LYS A 75 4.85 13.33 -15.75
N ALA A 76 4.16 13.86 -14.73
CA ALA A 76 4.76 14.19 -13.45
C ALA A 76 5.35 12.96 -12.72
N LEU A 77 4.82 11.76 -12.94
CA LEU A 77 5.35 10.52 -12.34
C LEU A 77 6.82 10.23 -12.70
N LYS A 78 7.35 10.79 -13.78
CA LYS A 78 8.77 10.61 -14.12
C LYS A 78 9.70 11.35 -13.15
N GLU A 79 9.19 12.40 -12.51
CA GLU A 79 9.93 13.28 -11.60
C GLU A 79 9.68 12.93 -10.11
N ILE A 80 8.67 12.11 -9.82
CA ILE A 80 8.32 11.60 -8.49
C ILE A 80 9.06 10.28 -8.24
#